data_AF-A0A257PTD3-F1
#
_entry.id   AF-A0A257PTD3-F1
#
_cell.length_a   1.000
_cell.length_b   1.000
_cell.length_c   1.000
_cell.angle_alpha   90.00
_cell.angle_beta   90.00
_cell.angle_gamma   90.00
#
_symmetry.space_group_name_H-M   'P 1'
#
loop_
_entity.id
_entity.type
_entity.pdbx_description
1 polymer ?
#
loop_
_entity_poly.entity_id
_entity_poly.type
_entity_poly.pdbx_seq_one_letter_code
_entity_poly.pdbx_strand_id
1 'polypeptide(L)'
;MPEAERPTPELAETLAVLPLRDIVVFPHMIVPLFVGRDKSVRALETVMKEDKQILLVAQKNAAQDDPSADDIYKVGTVSTILQLLKLPDGTVKVLVEGVRRARIT
;
A
#
# COMPACT_ATOMS: atom_id res chain seq x y z
N MET A 1 -26.81 31.26 -3.01
CA MET A 1 -26.20 30.27 -2.11
C MET A 1 -25.60 29.20 -3.01
N PRO A 2 -24.27 29.05 -3.11
CA PRO A 2 -23.67 28.03 -3.96
C PRO A 2 -23.88 26.65 -3.32
N GLU A 3 -24.22 25.69 -4.18
CA GLU A 3 -24.52 24.30 -3.88
C GLU A 3 -23.25 23.62 -3.35
N ALA A 4 -23.29 23.09 -2.13
CA ALA A 4 -22.20 22.29 -1.59
C ALA A 4 -22.13 20.97 -2.37
N GLU A 5 -21.04 20.76 -3.11
CA GLU A 5 -20.70 19.46 -3.70
C GLU A 5 -20.75 18.40 -2.60
N ARG A 6 -21.73 17.50 -2.71
CA ARG A 6 -21.78 16.28 -1.90
C ARG A 6 -20.57 15.44 -2.30
N PRO A 7 -19.73 14.97 -1.36
CA PRO A 7 -18.66 14.05 -1.73
C PRO A 7 -19.31 12.81 -2.36
N THR A 8 -18.98 12.57 -3.62
CA THR A 8 -19.40 11.40 -4.40
C THR A 8 -19.12 10.15 -3.57
N PRO A 9 -20.04 9.17 -3.48
CA PRO A 9 -19.76 7.92 -2.79
C PRO A 9 -18.53 7.30 -3.44
N GLU A 10 -17.42 7.24 -2.70
CA GLU A 10 -16.18 6.63 -3.16
C GLU A 10 -16.51 5.19 -3.57
N LEU A 11 -16.48 4.94 -4.87
CA LEU A 11 -16.54 3.60 -5.43
C LEU A 11 -15.49 2.77 -4.69
N ALA A 12 -15.83 1.53 -4.33
CA ALA A 12 -14.87 0.63 -3.69
C ALA A 12 -13.65 0.47 -4.61
N GLU A 13 -12.59 1.23 -4.32
CA GLU A 13 -11.35 1.23 -5.07
C GLU A 13 -10.66 -0.11 -4.82
N THR A 14 -10.43 -0.87 -5.89
CA THR A 14 -9.67 -2.12 -5.79
C THR A 14 -8.19 -1.78 -5.77
N LEU A 15 -7.63 -1.68 -4.56
CA LEU A 15 -6.21 -1.36 -4.36
C LEU A 15 -5.41 -2.63 -4.08
N ALA A 16 -4.20 -2.70 -4.63
CA ALA A 16 -3.25 -3.74 -4.26
C ALA A 16 -2.83 -3.58 -2.79
N VAL A 17 -2.91 -4.66 -2.03
CA VAL A 17 -2.52 -4.67 -0.62
C VAL A 17 -1.07 -5.10 -0.48
N LEU A 18 -0.26 -4.29 0.19
CA LEU A 18 1.12 -4.61 0.54
C LEU A 18 1.25 -4.78 2.06
N PRO A 19 1.43 -6.02 2.55
CA PRO A 19 1.53 -6.28 3.97
C PRO A 19 2.93 -5.91 4.49
N LEU A 20 2.98 -5.06 5.52
CA LEU A 20 4.19 -4.59 6.17
C LEU A 20 4.41 -5.32 7.50
N ARG A 21 5.64 -5.78 7.71
CA ARG A 21 6.04 -6.53 8.90
C ARG A 21 6.55 -5.63 10.02
N ASP A 22 7.53 -4.81 9.69
CA ASP A 22 8.37 -4.13 10.69
C ASP A 22 7.98 -2.66 10.89
N ILE A 23 7.02 -2.15 10.11
CA ILE A 23 6.66 -0.73 10.09
C ILE A 23 5.18 -0.49 9.80
N VAL A 24 4.63 0.57 10.37
CA VAL A 24 3.30 1.12 10.07
C VAL A 24 3.47 2.51 9.49
N VAL A 25 2.88 2.74 8.32
CA VAL A 25 2.92 4.05 7.64
C VAL A 25 1.67 4.84 7.97
N PHE A 26 1.82 6.10 8.37
CA PHE A 26 0.71 7.02 8.61
C PHE A 26 0.54 8.00 7.44
N PRO A 27 -0.64 8.64 7.32
CA PRO A 27 -0.83 9.77 6.40
C PRO A 27 0.28 10.82 6.57
N HIS A 28 0.73 11.39 5.45
CA HIS A 28 1.82 12.36 5.31
C HIS A 28 3.22 11.84 5.62
N MET A 29 3.40 10.54 5.91
CA MET A 29 4.73 9.96 6.05
C MET A 29 5.29 9.55 4.69
N ILE A 30 6.53 9.93 4.42
CA ILE A 30 7.32 9.44 3.28
C ILE A 30 8.36 8.47 3.80
N VAL A 31 8.27 7.20 3.39
CA VAL A 31 9.20 6.16 3.84
C VAL A 31 9.70 5.31 2.67
N PRO A 32 10.98 4.93 2.65
CA PRO A 32 11.49 3.93 1.71
C PRO A 32 11.14 2.53 2.22
N LEU A 33 10.58 1.70 1.36
CA LEU A 33 10.30 0.28 1.61
C LEU A 33 11.14 -0.59 0.68
N PHE A 34 11.55 -1.75 1.18
CA PHE A 34 12.29 -2.74 0.42
C PHE A 34 11.41 -3.97 0.21
N VAL A 35 11.21 -4.36 -1.04
CA VAL A 35 10.35 -5.46 -1.44
C VAL A 35 11.19 -6.49 -2.19
N GLY A 36 11.41 -7.65 -1.56
CA GLY A 36 12.19 -8.74 -2.14
C GLY A 36 11.39 -9.97 -2.55
N ARG A 37 10.07 -10.01 -2.25
CA ARG A 37 9.21 -11.15 -2.62
C ARG A 37 8.67 -10.99 -4.02
N ASP A 38 8.84 -12.00 -4.88
CA ASP A 38 8.38 -11.98 -6.27
C ASP A 38 6.91 -11.59 -6.43
N LYS A 39 6.03 -12.11 -5.55
CA LYS A 39 4.59 -11.77 -5.55
C LYS A 39 4.37 -10.26 -5.34
N SER A 40 5.05 -9.67 -4.36
CA SER A 40 4.94 -8.25 -4.02
C SER A 40 5.56 -7.36 -5.09
N VAL A 41 6.69 -7.77 -5.68
CA VAL A 41 7.31 -7.05 -6.81
C VAL A 41 6.37 -7.00 -8.00
N ARG A 42 5.74 -8.12 -8.38
CA ARG A 42 4.75 -8.15 -9.47
C ARG A 42 3.53 -7.28 -9.18
N ALA A 43 3.05 -7.27 -7.93
CA ALA A 43 1.95 -6.40 -7.53
C ALA A 43 2.30 -4.91 -7.69
N LEU A 44 3.52 -4.51 -7.29
CA LEU A 44 4.02 -3.16 -7.49
C LEU A 44 4.14 -2.79 -8.98
N GLU A 45 4.62 -3.71 -9.81
CA GLU A 45 4.71 -3.48 -11.27
C GLU A 45 3.35 -3.29 -11.92
N THR A 46 2.31 -4.01 -11.48
CA THR A 46 0.93 -3.80 -11.93
C THR A 46 0.42 -2.43 -11.49
N VAL A 47 0.61 -2.08 -10.21
CA VAL A 47 0.14 -0.79 -9.67
C VAL A 47 0.81 0.41 -10.35
N MET A 48 2.08 0.27 -10.74
CA MET A 48 2.79 1.31 -11.49
C MET A 48 2.18 1.60 -12.87
N LYS A 49 1.37 0.68 -13.42
CA LYS A 49 0.63 0.85 -14.69
C LYS A 49 -0.75 1.48 -14.50
N GLU A 50 -1.26 1.52 -13.28
CA GLU A 50 -2.56 2.11 -12.91
C GLU A 50 -2.35 3.42 -12.13
N ASP A 51 -3.20 3.72 -11.16
CA ASP A 51 -3.22 4.99 -10.40
C ASP A 51 -2.07 5.14 -9.39
N LYS A 52 -1.10 4.22 -9.37
CA LYS A 52 0.07 4.23 -8.48
C LYS A 52 -0.26 4.22 -6.98
N GLN A 53 -1.48 3.84 -6.63
CA GLN A 53 -1.95 3.74 -5.25
C GLN A 53 -1.89 2.29 -4.75
N ILE A 54 -1.42 2.13 -3.52
CA ILE A 54 -1.36 0.86 -2.80
C ILE A 54 -1.95 1.02 -1.41
N LEU A 55 -2.49 -0.07 -0.85
CA LEU A 55 -2.89 -0.12 0.54
C LEU A 55 -1.79 -0.77 1.37
N LEU A 56 -1.16 0.00 2.24
CA LEU A 56 -0.18 -0.48 3.21
C LEU A 56 -0.89 -0.95 4.47
N VAL A 57 -0.65 -2.19 4.86
CA VAL A 57 -1.36 -2.82 5.98
C VAL A 57 -0.36 -3.53 6.86
N ALA A 58 -0.47 -3.34 8.17
CA ALA A 58 0.36 -4.07 9.12
C ALA A 58 -0.06 -5.55 9.20
N GLN A 59 0.91 -6.43 9.37
CA GLN A 59 0.65 -7.84 9.69
C GLN A 59 0.46 -8.00 11.20
N LYS A 60 -0.40 -8.94 11.61
CA LYS A 60 -0.58 -9.29 13.03
C LYS A 60 0.60 -10.08 13.55
N ASN A 61 1.12 -10.99 12.74
CA ASN A 61 2.28 -11.82 13.06
C ASN A 61 3.44 -11.51 12.11
N ALA A 62 4.51 -10.95 12.66
CA ALA A 62 5.69 -10.63 11.88
C ALA A 62 6.45 -11.89 11.37
N ALA A 63 6.33 -13.04 12.05
CA ALA A 63 7.05 -14.25 11.66
C ALA A 63 6.44 -14.95 10.43
N GLN A 64 5.30 -14.48 9.92
CA GLN A 64 4.58 -15.13 8.82
C GLN A 64 5.00 -14.58 7.46
N ASP A 65 5.49 -15.46 6.58
CA ASP A 65 5.97 -15.05 5.27
C ASP A 65 4.87 -14.92 4.19
N ASP A 66 3.74 -15.58 4.35
CA ASP A 66 2.59 -15.44 3.44
C ASP A 66 1.34 -15.22 4.30
N PRO A 67 1.09 -13.96 4.73
CA PRO A 67 -0.08 -13.64 5.54
C PRO A 67 -1.36 -13.80 4.72
N SER A 68 -2.36 -14.48 5.28
CA SER A 68 -3.70 -14.49 4.71
C SER A 68 -4.44 -13.18 5.00
N ALA A 69 -5.62 -13.00 4.41
CA ALA A 69 -6.46 -11.82 4.67
C ALA A 69 -6.84 -11.68 6.15
N ASP A 70 -6.88 -12.78 6.91
CA ASP A 70 -7.17 -12.77 8.34
C ASP A 70 -5.94 -12.46 9.21
N ASP A 71 -4.73 -12.57 8.65
CA ASP A 71 -3.46 -12.33 9.34
C ASP A 71 -3.00 -10.87 9.26
N ILE A 72 -3.74 -10.03 8.54
CA ILE A 72 -3.50 -8.59 8.42
C ILE A 72 -4.56 -7.78 9.19
N TYR A 73 -4.22 -6.55 9.53
CA TYR A 73 -5.20 -5.63 10.13
C TYR A 73 -6.19 -5.14 9.06
N LYS A 74 -7.47 -4.97 9.41
CA LYS A 74 -8.48 -4.46 8.47
C LYS A 74 -8.34 -2.98 8.15
N VAL A 75 -7.53 -2.25 8.92
CA VAL A 75 -7.28 -0.82 8.71
C VAL A 75 -5.83 -0.64 8.31
N GLY A 76 -5.62 0.05 7.20
CA GLY A 76 -4.32 0.39 6.67
C GLY A 76 -4.26 1.83 6.20
N THR A 77 -3.18 2.16 5.51
CA THR A 77 -2.95 3.47 4.92
C THR A 77 -2.85 3.34 3.42
N VAL A 78 -3.73 4.04 2.69
CA VAL A 78 -3.59 4.25 1.26
C VAL A 78 -2.37 5.12 1.05
N SER A 79 -1.47 4.64 0.20
CA SER A 79 -0.21 5.28 -0.09
C SER A 79 0.00 5.39 -1.58
N THR A 80 0.65 6.47 -2.00
CA THR A 80 1.05 6.68 -3.39
C THR A 80 2.51 6.30 -3.55
N ILE A 81 2.83 5.58 -4.62
CA ILE A 81 4.21 5.28 -4.99
C ILE A 81 4.82 6.52 -5.65
N LEU A 82 5.83 7.09 -5.00
CA LEU A 82 6.59 8.23 -5.52
C LEU A 82 7.72 7.77 -6.46
N GLN A 83 8.41 6.69 -6.10
CA GLN A 83 9.56 6.20 -6.85
C GLN A 83 9.71 4.69 -6.72
N LEU A 84 10.15 4.03 -7.80
CA LEU A 84 10.48 2.61 -7.82
C LEU A 84 11.88 2.43 -8.40
N LEU A 85 12.77 1.78 -7.65
CA LEU A 85 14.15 1.49 -8.05
C LEU A 85 14.40 -0.01 -7.90
N LYS A 86 14.74 -0.68 -9.01
CA LYS A 86 15.17 -2.08 -8.98
C LYS A 86 16.66 -2.13 -8.65
N LEU A 87 17.00 -2.86 -7.60
CA LEU A 87 18.37 -3.09 -7.18
C LEU A 87 18.95 -4.30 -7.94
N PRO A 88 20.29 -4.36 -8.12
CA PRO A 88 20.94 -5.44 -8.87
C PRO A 88 20.85 -6.81 -8.16
N ASP A 89 20.48 -6.82 -6.88
CA ASP A 89 20.24 -8.04 -6.09
C ASP A 89 18.85 -8.66 -6.34
N GLY A 90 18.02 -8.04 -7.18
CA GLY A 90 16.66 -8.47 -7.48
C GLY A 90 15.60 -7.89 -6.56
N THR A 91 15.98 -7.14 -5.53
CA THR A 91 15.02 -6.44 -4.67
C THR A 91 14.56 -5.12 -5.30
N VAL A 92 13.37 -4.67 -4.91
CA VAL A 92 12.82 -3.39 -5.36
C VAL A 92 12.71 -2.44 -4.18
N LYS A 93 13.40 -1.30 -4.28
CA LYS A 93 13.27 -0.19 -3.35
C LYS A 93 12.18 0.74 -3.85
N VAL A 94 11.13 0.94 -3.06
CA VAL A 94 10.00 1.81 -3.39
C VAL A 94 9.91 2.94 -2.38
N LEU A 95 9.72 4.17 -2.85
CA LEU A 95 9.43 5.32 -1.99
C LEU A 95 7.91 5.55 -2.00
N VAL A 96 7.30 5.55 -0.83
CA VAL A 96 5.85 5.67 -0.68
C VAL A 96 5.50 6.86 0.21
N GLU A 97 4.39 7.52 -0.10
CA GLU A 97 3.79 8.57 0.71
C GLU A 97 2.44 8.09 1.23
N GLY A 98 2.21 8.16 2.55
CA GLY A 98 0.89 7.94 3.12
C GLY A 98 -0.07 9.06 2.76
N VAL A 99 -1.24 8.73 2.21
CA VAL A 99 -2.26 9.73 1.82
C VAL A 99 -3.38 9.76 2.85
N ARG A 100 -4.03 8.63 3.08
CA ARG A 100 -5.23 8.53 3.95
C ARG A 100 -5.35 7.14 4.55
N ARG A 101 -6.13 7.01 5.63
CA ARG A 101 -6.48 5.69 6.18
C ARG A 101 -7.64 5.09 5.39
N ALA A 102 -7.60 3.78 5.17
CA ALA A 102 -8.71 3.04 4.57
C ALA A 102 -8.94 1.72 5.31
N ARG A 103 -10.16 1.18 5.14
CA ARG A 103 -10.58 -0.10 5.70
C ARG A 103 -10.78 -1.10 4.57
N ILE A 104 -10.20 -2.29 4.73
CA ILE A 104 -10.47 -3.44 3.88
C ILE A 104 -11.87 -3.95 4.21
N THR A 105 -12.72 -4.06 3.19
CA THR A 105 -14.11 -4.53 3.28
C THR A 105 -14.28 -5.89 2.64
#